data_AF-A0A392UE71-F1
#
_entry.id   AF-A0A392UE71-F1
#
_cell.length_a   1.000
_cell.length_b   1.000
_cell.length_c   1.000
_cell.angle_alpha   90.00
_cell.angle_beta   90.00
_cell.angle_gamma   90.00
#
_symmetry.space_group_name_H-M   'P 1'
#
loop_
_entity.id
_entity.type
_entity.pdbx_description
1 polymer ?
#
loop_
_entity_poly.entity_id
_entity_poly.type
_entity_poly.pdbx_seq_one_letter_code
_entity_poly.pdbx_strand_id
1 'polypeptide(L)' 'MGHELGELKQGRSSVTEYTRKFNELVRFSSDANGALSERAKMNKYRYGFRRDIAHSVSLQNIANFGDLIQK' A
#
# COMPACT_ATOMS: atom_id res chain seq x y z
N MET A 1 -8.13 10.58 -9.64
CA MET A 1 -7.21 10.28 -8.52
C MET A 1 -6.91 8.78 -8.33
N GLY A 2 -7.78 7.84 -8.71
CA GLY A 2 -7.51 6.38 -8.55
C GLY A 2 -6.36 5.78 -9.38
N HIS A 3 -5.85 6.52 -10.38
CA HIS A 3 -4.76 6.08 -11.27
C HIS A 3 -3.39 6.11 -10.58
N GLU A 4 -3.12 7.16 -9.79
CA GLU A 4 -1.81 7.37 -9.12
C GLU A 4 -1.49 6.26 -8.09
N LEU A 5 -2.50 5.75 -7.40
CA LEU A 5 -2.36 4.57 -6.52
C LEU A 5 -2.08 3.26 -7.27
N GLY A 6 -2.56 3.13 -8.51
CA GLY A 6 -2.29 1.96 -9.35
C GLY A 6 -0.89 1.98 -9.96
N GLU A 7 -0.33 3.17 -10.16
CA GLU A 7 1.00 3.38 -10.71
C GLU A 7 2.10 3.45 -9.63
N LEU A 8 1.71 3.55 -8.35
CA LEU A 8 2.65 3.58 -7.23
C LEU A 8 3.40 2.25 -7.11
N LYS A 9 4.69 2.27 -7.46
CA LYS A 9 5.63 1.17 -7.27
C LYS A 9 6.69 1.55 -6.24
N GLN A 10 7.11 0.57 -5.44
CA GLN A 10 8.15 0.79 -4.42
C GLN A 10 9.51 1.17 -5.05
N GLY A 11 9.84 0.60 -6.21
CA GLY A 11 11.07 0.92 -6.91
C GLY A 11 12.32 0.62 -6.08
N ARG A 12 13.18 1.64 -5.90
CA ARG A 12 14.38 1.59 -5.04
C ARG A 12 14.15 2.15 -3.63
N SER A 13 12.97 2.71 -3.35
CA SER A 13 12.64 3.30 -2.06
C SER A 13 12.42 2.22 -1.00
N SER A 14 12.68 2.57 0.26
CA SER A 14 12.39 1.69 1.39
C SER A 14 10.89 1.44 1.53
N VAL A 15 10.55 0.31 2.17
CA VAL A 15 9.17 -0.08 2.48
C VAL A 15 8.44 1.03 3.21
N THR A 16 9.06 1.66 4.20
CA THR A 16 8.48 2.73 5.01
C THR A 16 8.09 3.95 4.17
N GLU A 17 8.97 4.39 3.27
CA GLU A 17 8.72 5.51 2.34
C GLU A 17 7.57 5.21 1.38
N TYR A 18 7.56 4.01 0.80
CA TYR A 18 6.47 3.56 -0.07
C TYR A 18 5.14 3.47 0.69
N THR A 19 5.16 2.97 1.92
CA THR A 19 3.99 2.87 2.80
C THR A 19 3.40 4.23 3.09
N ARG A 20 4.25 5.19 3.46
CA ARG A 20 3.84 6.56 3.77
C ARG A 20 3.18 7.21 2.56
N LYS A 21 3.80 7.10 1.38
CA LYS A 21 3.28 7.64 0.13
C LYS A 21 1.98 6.97 -0.29
N PHE A 22 1.86 5.66 -0.13
CA PHE A 22 0.62 4.92 -0.38
C PHE A 22 -0.50 5.37 0.57
N ASN A 23 -0.19 5.53 1.87
CA ASN A 23 -1.17 5.98 2.86
C ASN A 23 -1.69 7.39 2.53
N GLU A 24 -0.80 8.30 2.15
CA GLU A 24 -1.14 9.66 1.76
C GLU A 24 -2.07 9.67 0.55
N LEU A 25 -1.72 8.93 -0.50
CA LEU A 25 -2.54 8.78 -1.70
C LEU A 25 -3.90 8.11 -1.41
N VAL A 26 -3.93 7.09 -0.55
CA VAL A 26 -5.17 6.45 -0.10
C VAL A 26 -6.06 7.43 0.67
N ARG A 27 -5.47 8.26 1.52
CA ARG A 27 -6.18 9.27 2.32
C ARG A 27 -6.76 10.35 1.41
N PHE A 28 -5.97 10.90 0.50
CA PHE A 28 -6.45 11.83 -0.53
C PHE A 28 -7.54 11.21 -1.42
N SER A 29 -7.38 9.94 -1.81
CA SER A 29 -8.38 9.27 -2.65
C SER A 29 -9.66 8.90 -1.90
N SER A 30 -9.59 8.68 -0.58
CA SER A 30 -10.77 8.42 0.26
C SER A 30 -11.60 9.69 0.45
N ASP A 31 -10.93 10.84 0.60
CA ASP A 31 -11.55 12.17 0.66
C ASP A 31 -12.30 12.50 -0.65
N ALA A 32 -11.77 12.04 -1.79
CA ALA A 32 -12.28 12.41 -3.11
C ALA A 32 -13.39 11.52 -3.68
N ASN A 33 -13.51 10.23 -3.34
CA ASN A 33 -14.44 9.35 -4.06
C ASN A 33 -14.91 8.07 -3.34
N GLY A 34 -14.84 8.03 -2.01
CA GLY A 34 -15.21 6.86 -1.21
C GLY A 34 -13.99 6.04 -0.78
N ALA A 35 -13.95 5.72 0.51
CA ALA A 35 -12.82 5.02 1.11
C ALA A 35 -12.56 3.67 0.46
N LEU A 36 -11.33 3.43 0.01
CA LEU A 36 -10.88 2.10 -0.41
C LEU A 36 -11.08 1.14 0.77
N SER A 37 -11.70 -0.02 0.54
CA SER A 37 -11.79 -1.07 1.57
C SER A 37 -10.38 -1.61 1.89
N GLU A 38 -10.13 -2.06 3.12
CA GLU A 38 -8.81 -2.52 3.56
C GLU A 38 -8.26 -3.65 2.68
N ARG A 39 -9.12 -4.58 2.25
CA ARG A 39 -8.75 -5.62 1.27
C ARG A 39 -8.23 -5.04 -0.04
N ALA A 40 -8.87 -3.99 -0.55
CA ALA A 40 -8.46 -3.34 -1.79
C ALA A 40 -7.12 -2.59 -1.61
N LYS A 41 -6.93 -1.94 -0.45
CA LYS A 41 -5.66 -1.29 -0.09
C LYS A 41 -4.52 -2.31 -0.06
N MET A 42 -4.69 -3.42 0.66
CA MET A 42 -3.69 -4.48 0.74
C MET A 42 -3.38 -5.12 -0.61
N ASN A 43 -4.40 -5.36 -1.44
CA ASN A 43 -4.19 -5.94 -2.75
C ASN A 43 -3.36 -5.00 -3.65
N LYS A 44 -3.69 -3.71 -3.69
CA LYS A 44 -2.91 -2.70 -4.42
C LYS A 44 -1.48 -2.57 -3.87
N TYR A 45 -1.35 -2.54 -2.55
CA TYR A 45 -0.08 -2.37 -1.87
C TYR A 45 0.89 -3.53 -2.13
N ARG A 46 0.41 -4.78 -2.07
CA ARG A 46 1.20 -5.96 -2.43
C ARG A 46 1.61 -5.95 -3.90
N TYR A 47 0.75 -5.43 -4.78
CA TYR A 47 1.02 -5.38 -6.21
C TYR A 47 2.10 -4.36 -6.60
N GLY A 48 2.22 -3.26 -5.86
CA GLY A 48 3.25 -2.24 -6.11
C GLY A 48 4.64 -2.58 -5.55
N PHE A 49 4.76 -3.65 -4.77
CA PHE A 49 6.04 -4.15 -4.30
C PHE A 49 6.80 -4.98 -5.34
N ARG A 50 8.13 -5.02 -5.17
CA ARG A 50 8.98 -6.02 -5.81
C ARG A 50 8.68 -7.39 -5.25
N ARG A 51 8.87 -8.43 -6.06
CA ARG A 51 8.53 -9.82 -5.71
C ARG A 51 9.12 -10.26 -4.37
N ASP A 52 10.36 -9.89 -4.08
CA ASP A 52 11.05 -10.21 -2.81
C ASP A 52 10.37 -9.61 -1.57
N ILE A 53 9.89 -8.37 -1.69
CA ILE A 53 9.24 -7.64 -0.59
C ILE A 53 7.78 -8.03 -0.48
N ALA A 54 7.09 -8.20 -1.61
CA ALA A 54 5.74 -8.74 -1.64
C ALA A 54 5.68 -10.13 -0.98
N HIS A 55 6.70 -10.96 -1.22
CA HIS A 55 6.84 -12.25 -0.56
C HIS A 55 7.05 -12.07 0.95
N SER A 56 8.00 -11.23 1.36
CA SER A 56 8.26 -10.95 2.79
C SER A 56 7.03 -10.43 3.53
N VAL A 57 6.28 -9.50 2.94
CA VAL A 57 5.04 -8.96 3.52
C VAL A 57 3.93 -10.02 3.55
N SER A 58 3.87 -10.88 2.54
CA SER A 58 2.93 -12.01 2.51
C SER A 58 3.23 -13.03 3.61
N LEU A 59 4.50 -13.22 3.97
CA LEU A 59 4.91 -14.11 5.06
C LEU A 59 4.57 -13.55 6.44
N GLN A 60 4.51 -12.22 6.59
CA GLN A 60 4.18 -11.57 7.86
C GLN A 60 2.69 -11.70 8.26
N ASN A 61 1.85 -12.34 7.44
CA ASN A 61 0.41 -12.54 7.68
C ASN A 61 -0.34 -11.26 8.07
N ILE A 62 0.09 -10.11 7.54
CA ILE A 62 -0.48 -8.82 7.92
C ILE A 62 -1.87 -8.70 7.30
N ALA A 63 -2.89 -8.78 8.15
CA ALA A 63 -4.29 -8.77 7.75
C ALA A 63 -4.83 -7.36 7.44
N ASN A 64 -4.14 -6.32 7.91
CA ASN A 64 -4.59 -4.93 7.82
C ASN A 64 -3.43 -4.00 7.50
N PHE A 65 -3.69 -2.93 6.74
CA PHE A 65 -2.64 -1.98 6.39
C PHE A 65 -2.06 -1.26 7.61
N GLY A 66 -2.86 -1.03 8.66
CA GLY A 66 -2.42 -0.38 9.89
C GLY A 66 -1.33 -1.14 10.66
N ASP A 67 -1.39 -2.48 10.69
CA ASP A 67 -0.40 -3.32 11.37
C ASP A 67 0.97 -3.25 10.67
N LEU A 68 0.95 -3.12 9.35
CA LEU A 68 2.16 -2.95 8.55
C LEU A 68 2.86 -1.61 8.80
N ILE A 69 2.12 -0.52 9.05
CA ILE A 69 2.75 0.80 9.30
C ILE A 69 3.27 0.93 10.74
N GLN A 70 2.70 0.18 11.69
CA GLN A 70 3.10 0.25 13.11
C GLN A 70 4.30 -0.64 13.48
N LYS A 71 4.84 -1.43 12.55
CA LYS A 71 5.95 -2.35 12.77
C LYS A 71 7.26 -1.80 12.20
#